data_AF-A0A8R2A958-F1
#
_entry.id   AF-A0A8R2A958-F1
#
_cell.length_a   1.000
_cell.length_b   1.000
_cell.length_c   1.000
_cell.angle_alpha   90.00
_cell.angle_beta   90.00
_cell.angle_gamma   90.00
#
_symmetry.space_group_name_H-M   'P 1'
#
loop_
_entity.id
_entity.type
_entity.pdbx_description
1 polymer ?
#
loop_
_entity_poly.entity_id
_entity_poly.type
_entity_poly.pdbx_seq_one_letter_code
_entity_poly.pdbx_strand_id
1 'polypeptide(L)'
;MDNTYKEYNEEISSTSTEKEPMVINREEPNTFSNSSANDSRSRIRVIDARKMMDPDDYKWFIKNFTSGLNSSLNVKNHCHRENCNNFGATICNKCKMARYCSEICRKRHWWSKHSFECHMLQKKN
;
A
#
# COMPACT_ATOMS: atom_id res chain seq x y z
N MET A 1 -32.88 12.60 24.85
CA MET A 1 -33.12 13.21 23.54
C MET A 1 -32.55 14.61 23.65
N ASP A 2 -31.53 14.92 22.88
CA ASP A 2 -31.35 16.21 22.20
C ASP A 2 -30.10 16.11 21.32
N ASN A 3 -30.34 16.36 20.04
CA ASN A 3 -29.51 16.02 18.89
C ASN A 3 -29.16 17.36 18.25
N THR A 4 -27.91 17.81 18.36
CA THR A 4 -27.49 19.09 17.77
C THR A 4 -26.35 18.82 16.80
N TYR A 5 -26.72 18.53 15.56
CA TYR A 5 -25.84 18.68 14.40
C TYR A 5 -25.63 20.18 14.14
N LYS A 6 -24.39 20.58 13.87
CA LYS A 6 -24.11 21.85 13.18
C LYS A 6 -23.19 21.62 12.00
N GLU A 7 -23.64 22.18 10.89
CA GLU A 7 -23.17 22.08 9.53
C GLU A 7 -21.79 22.70 9.30
N TYR A 8 -21.13 22.15 8.27
CA TYR A 8 -19.97 22.71 7.59
C TYR A 8 -20.35 23.98 6.82
N ASN A 9 -19.44 24.96 6.75
CA ASN A 9 -19.39 25.94 5.67
C ASN A 9 -17.95 26.12 5.18
N GLU A 10 -17.83 26.12 3.87
CA GLU A 10 -16.63 26.24 3.04
C GLU A 10 -16.20 27.70 2.90
N GLU A 11 -14.92 28.01 3.06
CA GLU A 11 -14.29 29.18 2.42
C GLU A 11 -12.84 28.83 2.06
N ILE A 12 -12.63 28.47 0.79
CA ILE A 12 -11.29 28.45 0.19
C ILE A 12 -11.12 29.73 -0.62
N SER A 13 -10.44 30.69 0.00
CA SER A 13 -10.06 31.96 -0.63
C SER A 13 -8.97 31.69 -1.68
N SER A 14 -9.31 31.91 -2.95
CA SER A 14 -8.41 31.73 -4.10
C SER A 14 -7.67 33.04 -4.41
N THR A 15 -6.34 33.05 -4.28
CA THR A 15 -5.50 34.19 -4.64
C THR A 15 -4.99 34.06 -6.08
N SER A 16 -5.39 35.03 -6.91
CA SER A 16 -4.94 35.24 -8.29
C SER A 16 -3.48 35.70 -8.32
N THR A 17 -2.62 34.97 -9.03
CA THR A 17 -1.26 35.43 -9.40
C THR A 17 -1.20 35.61 -10.91
N GLU A 18 -1.19 36.86 -11.37
CA GLU A 18 -0.86 37.20 -12.75
C GLU A 18 0.63 36.95 -12.99
N LYS A 19 0.96 36.22 -14.06
CA LYS A 19 2.33 36.03 -14.54
C LYS A 19 2.44 36.65 -15.92
N GLU A 20 3.19 37.75 -16.01
CA GLU A 20 3.57 38.32 -17.30
C GLU A 20 4.55 37.39 -18.05
N PRO A 21 4.40 37.23 -19.38
CA PRO A 21 5.26 36.36 -20.17
C PRO A 21 6.59 37.06 -20.48
N MET A 22 7.69 36.47 -20.00
CA MET A 22 9.04 36.91 -20.32
C MET A 22 9.40 36.46 -21.75
N VAL A 23 9.44 37.41 -22.68
CA VAL A 23 9.87 37.20 -24.08
C VAL A 23 11.39 37.00 -24.11
N ILE A 24 11.83 35.78 -24.45
CA ILE A 24 13.24 35.51 -24.76
C ILE A 24 13.34 35.31 -26.28
N ASN A 25 13.70 36.37 -27.00
CA ASN A 25 14.22 36.26 -28.36
C ASN A 25 15.63 35.67 -28.28
N ARG A 26 15.80 34.43 -28.72
CA ARG A 26 17.13 33.86 -28.93
C ARG A 26 17.24 33.47 -30.40
N GLU A 27 17.92 34.32 -31.14
CA GLU A 27 18.30 34.10 -32.53
C GLU A 27 19.10 32.79 -32.65
N GLU A 28 18.77 32.00 -33.68
CA GLU A 28 19.48 30.78 -34.06
C GLU A 28 20.93 31.07 -34.45
N PRO A 29 21.86 30.19 -34.04
CA PRO A 29 22.99 29.85 -34.88
C PRO A 29 22.81 28.44 -35.41
N ASN A 30 22.61 28.36 -36.73
CA ASN A 30 22.83 27.16 -37.52
C ASN A 30 24.22 26.57 -37.22
N THR A 31 24.24 25.34 -36.71
CA THR A 31 25.09 24.22 -37.16
C THR A 31 24.87 23.05 -36.19
N PHE A 32 23.73 22.36 -36.32
CA PHE A 32 23.66 21.00 -35.79
C PHE A 32 24.39 20.08 -36.77
N SER A 33 25.62 19.74 -36.41
CA SER A 33 26.31 18.58 -36.95
C SER A 33 25.40 17.36 -36.75
N ASN A 34 24.91 16.79 -37.85
CA ASN A 34 24.18 15.53 -37.84
C ASN A 34 25.15 14.41 -37.45
N SER A 35 25.42 14.23 -36.16
CA SER A 35 25.99 12.98 -35.68
C SER A 35 24.87 11.94 -35.74
N SER A 36 24.97 11.05 -36.72
CA SER A 36 24.15 9.83 -36.76
C SER A 36 24.64 8.90 -35.65
N ALA A 37 24.30 9.25 -34.40
CA ALA A 37 24.44 8.36 -33.27
C ALA A 37 23.43 7.23 -33.48
N ASN A 38 23.93 6.03 -33.79
CA ASN A 38 23.12 4.83 -33.77
C ASN A 38 22.46 4.75 -32.40
N ASP A 39 21.13 4.86 -32.36
CA ASP A 39 20.30 4.82 -31.16
C ASP A 39 20.36 3.41 -30.55
N SER A 40 21.48 3.09 -29.90
CA SER A 40 21.62 1.92 -29.05
C SER A 40 20.96 2.23 -27.70
N ARG A 41 19.68 2.61 -27.72
CA ARG A 41 18.84 2.57 -26.52
C ARG A 41 18.84 1.13 -26.03
N SER A 42 19.58 0.88 -24.96
CA SER A 42 19.53 -0.38 -24.21
C SER A 42 18.09 -0.66 -23.82
N ARG A 43 17.38 -1.44 -24.64
CA ARG A 43 16.02 -1.87 -24.34
C ARG A 43 16.11 -2.87 -23.19
N ILE A 44 15.78 -2.42 -21.98
CA ILE A 44 15.64 -3.31 -20.82
C ILE A 44 14.57 -4.35 -21.19
N ARG A 45 14.99 -5.61 -21.29
CA ARG A 45 14.07 -6.72 -21.51
C ARG A 45 13.70 -7.27 -20.14
N VAL A 46 12.40 -7.27 -19.81
CA VAL A 46 11.91 -8.02 -18.66
C VAL A 46 11.89 -9.49 -19.05
N ILE A 47 12.79 -10.28 -18.45
CA ILE A 47 12.88 -11.72 -18.69
C ILE A 47 12.30 -12.42 -17.46
N ASP A 48 11.44 -13.40 -17.70
CA ASP A 48 10.92 -14.26 -16.64
C ASP A 48 12.07 -15.06 -16.01
N ALA A 49 12.32 -14.84 -14.72
CA ALA A 49 13.37 -15.50 -13.97
C ALA A 49 13.25 -17.04 -14.02
N ARG A 50 12.04 -17.59 -14.21
CA ARG A 50 11.82 -19.04 -14.37
C ARG A 50 12.45 -19.61 -15.64
N LYS A 51 12.68 -18.75 -16.65
CA LYS A 51 13.34 -19.13 -17.91
C LYS A 51 14.85 -18.92 -17.90
N MET A 52 15.38 -18.31 -16.84
CA MET A 52 16.80 -17.97 -16.72
C MET A 52 17.57 -18.96 -15.85
N MET A 53 16.86 -19.76 -15.06
CA MET A 53 17.43 -20.73 -14.13
C MET A 53 16.95 -22.12 -14.49
N ASP A 54 17.77 -23.12 -14.17
CA ASP A 54 17.34 -24.51 -14.17
C ASP A 54 16.13 -24.70 -13.22
N PRO A 55 15.17 -25.59 -13.51
CA PRO A 55 14.02 -25.81 -12.64
C PRO A 55 14.38 -26.12 -11.18
N ASP A 56 15.45 -26.87 -10.92
CA ASP A 56 15.87 -27.21 -9.57
C ASP A 56 16.55 -26.04 -8.85
N ASP A 57 17.36 -25.26 -9.58
CA ASP A 57 17.96 -24.02 -9.08
C ASP A 57 16.89 -22.95 -8.80
N TYR A 58 15.88 -22.83 -9.67
CA TYR A 58 14.73 -21.94 -9.47
C TYR A 58 13.92 -22.36 -8.24
N LYS A 59 13.68 -23.66 -8.07
CA LYS A 59 12.97 -24.21 -6.91
C LYS A 59 13.75 -23.95 -5.62
N TRP A 60 15.08 -24.12 -5.65
CA TRP A 60 15.95 -23.79 -4.52
C TRP A 60 15.95 -22.29 -4.24
N PHE A 61 16.06 -21.44 -5.26
CA PHE A 61 16.02 -19.98 -5.15
C PHE A 61 14.71 -19.52 -4.51
N ILE A 62 13.55 -19.95 -5.03
CA ILE A 62 12.25 -19.62 -4.43
C ILE A 62 12.17 -20.14 -3.00
N LYS A 63 12.59 -21.37 -2.72
CA LYS A 63 12.53 -21.95 -1.37
C LYS A 63 13.34 -21.14 -0.36
N ASN A 64 14.55 -20.69 -0.70
CA ASN A 64 15.43 -19.94 0.20
C ASN A 64 15.07 -18.45 0.29
N PHE A 65 14.62 -17.85 -0.82
CA PHE A 65 14.24 -16.44 -0.87
C PHE A 65 12.87 -16.20 -0.21
N THR A 66 11.92 -17.14 -0.34
CA THR A 66 10.60 -17.04 0.31
C THR A 66 10.59 -17.57 1.75
N SER A 67 11.56 -18.39 2.17
CA SER A 67 11.61 -18.84 3.57
C SER A 67 11.89 -17.71 4.55
N GLY A 68 12.58 -16.64 4.14
CA GLY A 68 12.69 -15.40 4.95
C GLY A 68 11.37 -14.62 5.07
N LEU A 69 10.46 -14.76 4.10
CA LEU A 69 9.10 -14.19 4.15
C LEU A 69 8.17 -15.04 5.01
N ASN A 70 8.38 -16.36 5.06
CA ASN A 70 7.54 -17.28 5.84
C ASN A 70 7.73 -17.14 7.36
N SER A 71 8.86 -16.57 7.81
CA SER A 71 9.09 -16.25 9.22
C SER A 71 8.37 -14.96 9.67
N SER A 72 8.25 -13.96 8.78
CA SER A 72 7.48 -12.72 9.02
C SER A 72 5.99 -12.86 8.68
N LEU A 73 5.62 -13.86 7.88
CA LEU A 73 4.22 -14.20 7.58
C LEU A 73 3.58 -15.10 8.65
N ASN A 74 4.16 -15.16 9.85
CA ASN A 74 3.44 -15.49 11.07
C ASN A 74 2.50 -14.33 11.46
N VAL A 75 1.88 -13.70 10.46
CA VAL A 75 0.73 -12.82 10.66
C VAL A 75 -0.27 -13.71 11.35
N LYS A 76 -0.59 -13.37 12.60
CA LYS A 76 -1.64 -14.02 13.41
C LYS A 76 -2.96 -13.84 12.66
N ASN A 77 -3.17 -14.65 11.64
CA ASN A 77 -4.35 -14.70 10.81
C ASN A 77 -5.40 -15.57 11.46
N HIS A 78 -5.30 -15.83 12.76
CA HIS A 78 -6.31 -16.53 13.52
C HIS A 78 -7.38 -15.54 14.00
N CYS A 79 -8.54 -16.10 14.31
CA CYS A 79 -9.59 -15.36 14.98
C CYS A 79 -9.06 -14.83 16.31
N HIS A 80 -9.27 -13.54 16.55
CA HIS A 80 -8.84 -12.86 17.78
C HIS A 80 -9.76 -13.15 18.97
N ARG A 81 -10.83 -13.93 18.77
CA ARG A 81 -11.71 -14.34 19.85
C ARG A 81 -11.03 -15.45 20.64
N GLU A 82 -11.03 -15.33 21.95
CA GLU A 82 -10.56 -16.36 22.86
C GLU A 82 -11.21 -17.72 22.54
N ASN A 83 -10.42 -18.79 22.63
CA ASN A 83 -10.83 -20.17 22.35
C ASN A 83 -11.37 -20.38 20.91
N CYS A 84 -10.89 -19.60 19.94
CA CYS A 84 -11.21 -19.77 18.52
C CYS A 84 -9.93 -19.90 17.68
N ASN A 85 -9.67 -21.09 17.15
CA ASN A 85 -8.47 -21.36 16.34
C ASN A 85 -8.70 -21.22 14.82
N ASN A 86 -9.91 -20.84 14.42
CA ASN A 86 -10.26 -20.64 13.00
C ASN A 86 -9.45 -19.50 12.37
N PHE A 87 -9.25 -19.56 11.06
CA PHE A 87 -8.67 -18.46 10.28
C PHE A 87 -9.57 -17.22 10.31
N GLY A 88 -8.98 -16.06 10.57
CA GLY A 88 -9.61 -14.76 10.60
C GLY A 88 -9.77 -14.18 9.19
N ALA A 89 -10.90 -14.51 8.57
CA ALA A 89 -11.28 -14.05 7.23
C ALA A 89 -11.58 -12.55 7.14
N THR A 90 -12.03 -11.95 8.25
CA THR A 90 -12.43 -10.54 8.30
C THR A 90 -11.58 -9.76 9.28
N ILE A 91 -11.38 -8.46 9.04
CA ILE A 91 -10.60 -7.57 9.90
C ILE A 91 -11.49 -6.50 10.52
N CYS A 92 -11.19 -6.08 11.74
CA CYS A 92 -11.89 -4.97 12.37
C CYS A 92 -11.64 -3.68 11.59
N ASN A 93 -12.70 -3.04 11.10
CA ASN A 93 -12.58 -1.83 10.29
C ASN A 93 -12.05 -0.61 11.06
N LYS A 94 -12.11 -0.61 12.39
CA LYS A 94 -11.66 0.50 13.23
C LYS A 94 -10.17 0.42 13.52
N CYS A 95 -9.71 -0.69 14.11
CA CYS A 95 -8.30 -0.84 14.50
C CYS A 95 -7.41 -1.47 13.43
N LYS A 96 -7.99 -2.15 12.43
CA LYS A 96 -7.25 -2.89 11.39
C LYS A 96 -6.23 -3.91 11.94
N MET A 97 -6.36 -4.32 13.20
CA MET A 97 -5.47 -5.29 13.86
C MET A 97 -6.18 -6.62 14.19
N ALA A 98 -7.37 -6.55 14.79
CA ALA A 98 -8.09 -7.75 15.20
C ALA A 98 -8.79 -8.41 13.99
N ARG A 99 -8.58 -9.72 13.80
CA ARG A 99 -9.23 -10.52 12.77
C ARG A 99 -10.26 -11.49 13.35
N TYR A 100 -11.29 -11.84 12.57
CA TYR A 100 -12.37 -12.72 13.00
C TYR A 100 -12.76 -13.69 11.89
N CYS A 101 -13.02 -14.95 12.27
CA CYS A 101 -13.51 -15.94 11.33
C CYS A 101 -14.97 -15.71 10.93
N SER A 102 -15.73 -15.02 11.77
CA SER A 102 -17.14 -14.72 11.54
C SER A 102 -17.60 -13.47 12.29
N GLU A 103 -18.72 -12.92 11.84
CA GLU A 103 -19.41 -11.81 12.48
C GLU A 103 -19.82 -12.14 13.92
N ILE A 104 -20.18 -13.40 14.20
CA ILE A 104 -20.50 -13.87 15.54
C ILE A 104 -19.29 -13.76 16.47
N CYS A 105 -18.10 -14.18 16.00
CA CYS A 105 -16.88 -14.06 16.80
C CYS A 105 -16.49 -12.61 17.03
N ARG A 106 -16.67 -11.74 16.03
CA ARG A 106 -16.47 -10.29 16.15
C ARG A 106 -17.38 -9.68 17.21
N LYS A 107 -18.69 -9.95 17.17
CA LYS A 107 -19.67 -9.41 18.13
C LYS A 107 -19.41 -9.91 19.56
N ARG A 108 -19.14 -11.22 19.74
CA ARG A 108 -18.82 -11.78 21.05
C ARG A 108 -17.56 -11.17 21.64
N HIS A 109 -16.51 -11.05 20.84
CA HIS A 109 -15.27 -10.41 21.30
C HIS A 109 -15.46 -8.91 21.54
N TRP A 110 -16.29 -8.23 20.75
CA TRP A 110 -16.69 -6.83 20.96
C TRP A 110 -17.28 -6.61 22.36
N TRP A 111 -18.20 -7.47 22.78
CA TRP A 111 -18.89 -7.32 24.06
C TRP A 111 -18.01 -7.72 25.24
N SER A 112 -17.06 -8.64 25.04
CA SER A 112 -16.14 -9.07 26.09
C SER A 112 -15.05 -8.03 26.38
N LYS A 113 -14.34 -7.57 25.33
CA LYS A 113 -13.09 -6.81 25.53
C LYS A 113 -12.74 -5.85 24.41
N HIS A 114 -13.04 -6.21 23.16
CA HIS A 114 -12.53 -5.46 22.02
C HIS A 114 -13.06 -4.03 21.95
N SER A 115 -14.27 -3.74 22.44
CA SER A 115 -14.81 -2.37 22.49
C SER A 115 -13.85 -1.39 23.19
N PHE A 116 -13.24 -1.83 24.30
CA PHE A 116 -12.28 -1.04 25.07
C PHE A 116 -10.89 -1.06 24.44
N GLU A 117 -10.43 -2.17 23.88
CA GLU A 117 -9.07 -2.27 23.33
C GLU A 117 -8.95 -1.70 21.91
N CYS A 118 -10.07 -1.53 21.19
CA CYS A 118 -10.06 -1.14 19.78
C CYS A 118 -9.31 0.16 19.53
N HIS A 119 -9.45 1.15 20.42
CA HIS A 119 -8.78 2.45 20.28
C HIS A 119 -7.28 2.38 20.64
N MET A 120 -6.91 1.54 21.61
CA MET A 120 -5.50 1.34 21.99
C MET A 120 -4.70 0.67 20.86
N LEU A 121 -5.36 -0.20 20.09
CA LEU A 121 -4.78 -0.86 18.93
C LEU A 121 -4.61 0.06 17.71
N GLN A 122 -5.24 1.24 17.67
CA GLN A 122 -5.07 2.17 16.54
C GLN A 122 -3.73 2.91 16.56
N LYS A 123 -3.09 3.05 17.73
CA LYS A 123 -1.91 3.91 17.94
C LYS A 123 -0.56 3.21 17.73
N LYS A 124 -0.56 1.96 17.25
CA LYS A 124 0.65 1.13 17.14
C LYS A 124 1.31 1.13 15.76
N ASN A 125 0.95 2.06 14.88
CA ASN A 125 1.51 2.20 13.54
C ASN A 125 2.16 3.57 13.35
#